data_AF-A0A957N9B4-F1
#
_entry.id   AF-A0A957N9B4-F1
#
_cell.length_a   1.000
_cell.length_b   1.000
_cell.length_c   1.000
_cell.angle_alpha   90.00
_cell.angle_beta   90.00
_cell.angle_gamma   90.00
#
_symmetry.space_group_name_H-M   'P 1'
#
loop_
_entity.id
_entity.type
_entity.pdbx_description
1 polymer ?
#
loop_
_entity_poly.entity_id
_entity_poly.type
_entity_poly.pdbx_seq_one_letter_code
_entity_poly.pdbx_strand_id
1 'polypeptide(L)'
;MLDVLADEGIGCIGFSPLCQGILTDKYLNEIPDDSRADKIGGQFHWGDSVSDARIATLLGVPRAEVAAHRKGLGLQRVYKRVDTCAAEFESFTPYLYSTFEDEDEAGSSESDRVIILGNGPNRIGQGLEFDYCCVHAAYAVAEAGLTSVMVNCNPETVSTDYDTSDRLYFEPLTLEDVLNIVDRERAAGDLLGLIVQYGGQTPLNLANAL
;
A
#
# COMPACT_ATOMS: atom_id res chain seq x y z
N MET A 1 -12.10 -16.28 20.99
CA MET A 1 -11.79 -16.69 19.60
C MET A 1 -10.72 -17.77 19.58
N LEU A 2 -9.52 -17.53 20.09
CA LEU A 2 -8.46 -18.55 20.13
C LEU A 2 -8.83 -19.81 20.91
N ASP A 3 -9.58 -19.68 22.02
CA ASP A 3 -10.10 -20.85 22.76
C ASP A 3 -11.09 -21.65 21.93
N VAL A 4 -12.00 -20.97 21.23
CA VAL A 4 -12.96 -21.60 20.31
C VAL A 4 -12.26 -22.33 19.16
N LEU A 5 -11.21 -21.72 18.58
CA LEU A 5 -10.42 -22.37 17.52
C LEU A 5 -9.70 -23.62 18.03
N ALA A 6 -9.21 -23.59 19.27
CA ALA A 6 -8.58 -24.75 19.90
C ALA A 6 -9.58 -25.87 20.21
N ASP A 7 -10.75 -25.52 20.75
CA ASP A 7 -11.83 -26.46 21.06
C ASP A 7 -12.37 -27.15 19.80
N GLU A 8 -12.44 -26.43 18.67
CA GLU A 8 -12.86 -26.95 17.37
C GLU A 8 -11.71 -27.63 16.57
N GLY A 9 -10.49 -27.70 17.13
CA GLY A 9 -9.34 -28.31 16.48
C GLY A 9 -8.84 -27.58 15.21
N ILE A 10 -9.16 -26.30 15.07
CA ILE A 10 -8.80 -25.46 13.92
C ILE A 10 -7.42 -24.83 14.16
N GLY A 11 -6.46 -25.17 13.30
CA GLY A 11 -5.15 -24.52 13.28
C GLY A 11 -5.28 -23.04 12.95
N CYS A 12 -4.62 -22.19 13.74
CA CYS A 12 -4.57 -20.74 13.52
C CYS A 12 -3.12 -20.29 13.44
N ILE A 13 -2.78 -19.52 12.40
CA ILE A 13 -1.50 -18.82 12.31
C ILE A 13 -1.82 -17.32 12.38
N GLY A 14 -1.32 -16.65 13.41
CA GLY A 14 -1.49 -15.22 13.61
C GLY A 14 -0.40 -14.43 12.88
N PHE A 15 -0.76 -13.72 11.83
CA PHE A 15 0.18 -12.92 11.03
C PHE A 15 0.23 -11.43 11.39
N SER A 16 -0.60 -10.97 12.34
CA SER A 16 -0.57 -9.57 12.78
C SER A 16 0.19 -9.42 14.10
N PRO A 17 0.85 -8.27 14.34
CA PRO A 17 1.49 -7.96 15.62
C PRO A 17 0.51 -8.08 16.81
N LEU A 18 -0.77 -7.74 16.59
CA LEU A 18 -1.81 -7.89 17.61
C LEU A 18 -2.12 -9.36 17.91
N CYS A 19 -2.25 -10.21 16.88
CA CYS A 19 -2.44 -11.65 17.06
C CYS A 19 -1.21 -12.27 17.72
N GLN A 20 0.00 -11.87 17.33
CA GLN A 20 1.24 -12.31 17.97
C GLN A 20 1.31 -11.86 19.43
N GLY A 21 0.93 -10.62 19.75
CA GLY A 21 0.86 -10.12 21.12
C GLY A 21 -0.13 -10.92 21.98
N ILE A 22 -1.35 -11.17 21.47
CA ILE A 22 -2.37 -11.99 22.16
C ILE A 22 -1.88 -13.44 22.36
N LEU A 23 -1.21 -14.02 21.36
CA LEU A 23 -0.66 -15.38 21.46
C LEU A 23 0.52 -15.43 22.44
N THR A 24 1.38 -14.42 22.43
CA THR A 24 2.54 -14.31 23.32
C THR A 24 2.10 -14.14 24.77
N ASP A 25 1.14 -13.25 25.03
CA ASP A 25 0.54 -13.09 26.36
C ASP A 25 -0.11 -14.41 26.86
N LYS A 26 -0.89 -15.07 26.00
CA LYS A 26 -1.59 -16.31 26.34
C LYS A 26 -0.67 -17.52 26.58
N TYR A 27 0.41 -17.65 25.81
CA TYR A 27 1.23 -18.87 25.79
C TYR A 27 2.62 -18.71 26.40
N LEU A 28 3.16 -17.49 26.47
CA LEU A 28 4.52 -17.20 26.93
C LEU A 28 4.56 -16.35 28.21
N ASN A 29 3.41 -15.87 28.71
CA ASN A 29 3.30 -14.95 29.85
C ASN A 29 4.22 -13.72 29.67
N GLU A 30 3.86 -12.85 28.72
CA GLU A 30 4.60 -11.66 28.25
C GLU A 30 5.59 -11.93 27.10
N ILE A 31 6.08 -10.84 26.49
CA ILE A 31 7.06 -10.87 25.40
C ILE A 31 8.42 -11.23 26.00
N PRO A 32 9.09 -12.32 25.55
CA PRO A 32 10.41 -12.66 26.07
C PRO A 32 11.44 -11.56 25.78
N ASP A 33 12.30 -11.26 26.75
CA ASP A 33 13.36 -10.24 26.70
C ASP A 33 14.35 -10.41 25.53
N ASP A 34 14.45 -11.62 24.95
CA ASP A 34 15.33 -11.94 23.82
C ASP A 34 14.59 -12.02 22.47
N SER A 35 13.27 -11.82 22.48
CA SER A 35 12.42 -11.93 21.30
C SER A 35 12.69 -10.80 20.30
N ARG A 36 12.33 -11.04 19.03
CA ARG A 36 12.43 -10.02 17.97
C ARG A 36 11.58 -8.78 18.26
N ALA A 37 10.53 -8.91 19.08
CA ALA A 37 9.62 -7.82 19.44
C ALA A 37 10.13 -6.93 20.58
N ASP A 38 11.00 -7.44 21.45
CA ASP A 38 11.58 -6.67 22.57
C ASP A 38 12.82 -5.85 22.17
N LYS A 39 13.45 -6.23 21.05
CA LYS A 39 14.58 -5.45 20.49
C LYS A 39 14.07 -4.09 20.01
N ILE A 40 14.42 -3.02 20.72
CA ILE A 40 14.30 -1.64 20.25
C ILE A 40 15.14 -1.51 18.97
N GLY A 41 14.49 -1.41 17.81
CA GLY A 41 15.13 -1.46 16.48
C GLY A 41 15.17 -2.84 15.82
N GLY A 42 14.54 -3.86 16.41
CA GLY A 42 14.21 -5.11 15.73
C GLY A 42 13.11 -4.85 14.71
N GLN A 43 13.18 -5.55 13.57
CA GLN A 43 12.34 -5.44 12.35
C GLN A 43 10.80 -5.53 12.54
N PHE A 44 10.29 -5.51 13.76
CA PHE A 44 8.91 -5.12 14.06
C PHE A 44 8.93 -3.65 14.49
N HIS A 45 9.13 -2.74 13.54
CA HIS A 45 8.89 -1.35 13.84
C HIS A 45 7.38 -1.19 13.96
N TRP A 46 6.80 -0.91 15.13
CA TRP A 46 5.36 -0.61 15.21
C TRP A 46 4.87 0.43 14.19
N GLY A 47 5.79 1.26 13.67
CA GLY A 47 5.54 2.09 12.50
C GLY A 47 5.18 1.29 11.23
N ASP A 48 5.86 0.21 10.89
CA ASP A 48 5.67 -0.51 9.62
C ASP A 48 4.29 -1.19 9.49
N SER A 49 3.68 -1.55 10.63
CA SER A 49 2.48 -2.39 10.67
C SER A 49 1.20 -1.62 11.05
N VAL A 50 1.31 -0.31 11.33
CA VAL A 50 0.20 0.51 11.83
C VAL A 50 0.13 1.82 11.06
N SER A 51 -1.04 2.11 10.50
CA SER A 51 -1.28 3.36 9.76
C SER A 51 -1.14 4.59 10.64
N ASP A 52 -0.78 5.71 10.03
CA ASP A 52 -0.65 7.00 10.70
C ASP A 52 -1.99 7.41 11.32
N ALA A 53 -3.10 7.07 10.65
CA ALA A 53 -4.45 7.27 11.17
C ALA A 53 -4.69 6.54 12.50
N ARG A 54 -4.17 5.31 12.64
CA ARG A 54 -4.33 4.52 13.85
C ARG A 54 -3.41 5.01 14.96
N ILE A 55 -2.15 5.31 14.66
CA ILE A 55 -1.20 5.89 15.62
C ILE A 55 -1.74 7.22 16.14
N ALA A 56 -2.21 8.10 15.25
CA ALA A 56 -2.82 9.39 15.60
C ALA A 56 -3.99 9.23 16.57
N THR A 57 -4.86 8.24 16.32
CA THR A 57 -6.00 7.94 17.20
C THR A 57 -5.54 7.47 18.58
N LEU A 58 -4.51 6.63 18.65
CA LEU A 58 -4.00 6.09 19.92
C LEU A 58 -3.27 7.16 20.75
N LEU A 59 -2.53 8.05 20.11
CA LEU A 59 -1.77 9.11 20.76
C LEU A 59 -2.59 10.39 21.00
N GLY A 60 -3.78 10.51 20.40
CA GLY A 60 -4.62 11.71 20.50
C GLY A 60 -4.02 12.91 19.77
N VAL A 61 -3.22 12.68 18.72
CA VAL A 61 -2.54 13.73 17.93
C VAL A 61 -3.08 13.78 16.49
N PRO A 62 -2.88 14.87 15.74
CA PRO A 62 -3.25 14.93 14.33
C PRO A 62 -2.46 13.94 13.46
N ARG A 63 -3.09 13.38 12.42
CA ARG A 63 -2.44 12.45 11.47
C ARG A 63 -1.19 13.03 10.81
N ALA A 64 -1.24 14.31 10.45
CA ALA A 64 -0.11 15.01 9.83
C ALA A 64 1.11 15.09 10.76
N GLU A 65 0.91 15.13 12.08
CA GLU A 65 2.00 15.14 13.05
C GLU A 65 2.71 13.78 13.10
N VAL A 66 1.94 12.68 13.04
CA VAL A 66 2.50 11.32 12.95
C VAL A 66 3.31 11.17 11.66
N ALA A 67 2.74 11.55 10.52
CA ALA A 67 3.42 11.47 9.23
C ALA A 67 4.73 12.28 9.23
N ALA A 68 4.70 13.51 9.75
CA ALA A 68 5.89 14.36 9.87
C ALA A 68 6.94 13.75 10.80
N HIS A 69 6.51 13.18 11.93
CA HIS A 69 7.41 12.52 12.87
C HIS A 69 8.10 11.31 12.24
N ARG A 70 7.35 10.44 11.55
CA ARG A 70 7.92 9.29 10.82
C ARG A 70 8.92 9.71 9.76
N LYS A 71 8.58 10.73 8.98
CA LYS A 71 9.50 11.28 7.97
C LYS A 71 10.78 11.81 8.62
N GLY A 72 10.68 12.45 9.78
CA GLY A 72 11.83 12.90 10.58
C GLY A 72 12.70 11.77 11.14
N LEU A 73 12.13 10.57 11.34
CA LEU A 73 12.86 9.36 11.72
C LEU A 73 13.44 8.60 10.52
N GLY A 74 13.22 9.07 9.29
CA GLY A 74 13.61 8.33 8.07
C GLY A 74 12.73 7.11 7.77
N LEU A 75 11.59 6.96 8.45
CA LEU A 75 10.63 5.87 8.22
C LEU A 75 9.75 6.23 7.01
N GLN A 76 10.24 5.92 5.81
CA GLN A 76 9.54 6.15 4.55
C GLN A 76 9.14 4.81 3.93
N ARG A 77 8.10 4.83 3.10
CA ARG A 77 7.73 3.65 2.32
C ARG A 77 8.69 3.50 1.15
N VAL A 78 9.13 2.27 0.94
CA VAL A 78 9.79 1.82 -0.30
C VAL A 78 8.84 0.90 -1.04
N TYR A 79 9.03 0.78 -2.35
CA TYR A 79 8.17 -0.04 -3.19
C TYR A 79 8.95 -1.21 -3.79
N LYS A 80 8.43 -2.41 -3.59
CA LYS A 80 9.02 -3.69 -4.01
C LYS A 80 8.26 -4.28 -5.19
N ARG A 81 8.97 -4.99 -6.08
CA ARG A 81 8.35 -5.66 -7.22
C ARG A 81 7.82 -7.03 -6.85
N VAL A 82 6.74 -7.42 -7.51
CA VAL A 82 6.27 -8.81 -7.53
C VAL A 82 6.92 -9.50 -8.73
N ASP A 83 7.79 -10.48 -8.47
CA ASP A 83 8.66 -11.12 -9.49
C ASP A 83 8.43 -12.63 -9.66
N THR A 84 7.50 -13.22 -8.90
CA THR A 84 7.18 -14.67 -8.86
C THR A 84 8.32 -15.60 -8.43
N CYS A 85 9.55 -15.10 -8.28
CA CYS A 85 10.76 -15.88 -8.06
C CYS A 85 11.60 -15.43 -6.86
N ALA A 86 11.08 -14.50 -6.04
CA ALA A 86 11.73 -13.99 -4.84
C ALA A 86 13.17 -13.51 -5.10
N ALA A 87 13.31 -12.67 -6.13
CA ALA A 87 14.55 -12.10 -6.63
C ALA A 87 15.61 -13.10 -7.13
N GLU A 88 15.22 -14.36 -7.42
CA GLU A 88 16.13 -15.31 -8.09
C GLU A 88 16.55 -14.80 -9.47
N PHE A 89 15.63 -14.12 -10.17
CA PHE A 89 15.85 -13.51 -11.46
C PHE A 89 15.41 -12.05 -11.46
N GLU A 90 16.09 -11.22 -12.24
CA GLU A 90 15.71 -9.82 -12.41
C GLU A 90 14.33 -9.74 -13.12
N SER A 91 13.38 -9.07 -12.48
CA SER A 91 12.03 -8.86 -13.01
C SER A 91 11.83 -7.40 -13.42
N PHE A 92 11.32 -7.23 -14.63
CA PHE A 92 10.93 -5.93 -15.16
C PHE A 92 9.44 -5.67 -15.04
N THR A 93 8.67 -6.61 -14.46
CA THR A 93 7.23 -6.47 -14.29
C THR A 93 6.92 -5.23 -13.47
N PRO A 94 6.03 -4.35 -13.94
CA PRO A 94 5.75 -3.07 -13.29
C PRO A 94 4.76 -3.20 -12.12
N TYR A 95 4.79 -4.32 -11.40
CA TYR A 95 3.83 -4.65 -10.36
C TYR A 95 4.44 -4.45 -8.96
N LEU A 96 3.97 -3.44 -8.24
CA LEU A 96 4.60 -2.91 -7.04
C LEU A 96 3.68 -2.97 -5.82
N TYR A 97 4.28 -3.15 -4.65
CA TYR A 97 3.64 -2.98 -3.34
C TYR A 97 4.61 -2.28 -2.37
N SER A 98 4.07 -1.64 -1.34
CA SER A 98 4.83 -0.86 -0.39
C SER A 98 5.25 -1.69 0.83
N THR A 99 6.41 -1.32 1.38
CA THR A 99 6.94 -1.86 2.65
C THR A 99 7.83 -0.81 3.32
N PHE A 100 8.25 -1.06 4.55
CA PHE A 100 9.19 -0.23 5.31
C PHE A 100 10.56 -0.90 5.39
N GLU A 101 11.08 -1.31 4.24
CA GLU A 101 12.44 -1.84 4.08
C GLU A 101 13.37 -0.77 3.48
N ASP A 102 14.62 -1.14 3.22
CA ASP A 102 15.66 -0.19 2.86
C ASP A 102 15.71 0.17 1.36
N GLU A 103 15.35 -0.76 0.47
CA GLU A 103 15.54 -0.61 -0.98
C GLU A 103 14.24 -0.41 -1.74
N ASP A 104 14.22 0.59 -2.62
CA ASP A 104 13.10 0.90 -3.51
C ASP A 104 13.36 0.42 -4.95
N GLU A 105 12.44 -0.37 -5.48
CA GLU A 105 12.52 -1.05 -6.78
C GLU A 105 11.54 -0.45 -7.82
N ALA A 106 10.81 0.61 -7.48
CA ALA A 106 9.86 1.25 -8.41
C ALA A 106 10.57 1.91 -9.61
N GLY A 107 11.87 2.25 -9.46
CA GLY A 107 12.69 2.85 -10.51
C GLY A 107 12.23 4.26 -10.93
N SER A 108 12.77 4.75 -12.05
CA SER A 108 12.40 6.03 -12.68
C SER A 108 11.96 5.82 -14.13
N SER A 109 11.16 6.74 -14.67
CA SER A 109 10.83 6.80 -16.10
C SER A 109 11.26 8.14 -16.69
N GLU A 110 11.63 8.17 -17.97
CA GLU A 110 12.06 9.40 -18.65
C GLU A 110 10.88 10.31 -19.06
N SER A 111 9.68 9.77 -19.19
CA SER A 111 8.47 10.52 -19.56
C SER A 111 7.72 11.07 -18.36
N ASP A 112 7.09 12.22 -18.59
CA ASP A 112 6.05 12.80 -17.73
C ASP A 112 4.96 11.77 -17.43
N ARG A 113 4.35 11.86 -16.25
CA ARG A 113 3.45 10.83 -15.76
C ARG A 113 2.16 11.34 -15.18
N VAL A 114 1.15 10.47 -15.21
CA VAL A 114 -0.18 10.70 -14.66
C VAL A 114 -0.56 9.50 -13.80
N ILE A 115 -0.96 9.78 -12.56
CA ILE A 115 -1.48 8.77 -11.65
C ILE A 115 -3.00 8.62 -11.86
N ILE A 116 -3.48 7.39 -11.92
CA ILE A 116 -4.89 7.02 -12.03
C ILE A 116 -5.26 6.27 -10.76
N LEU A 117 -6.21 6.81 -10.00
CA LEU A 117 -6.73 6.15 -8.81
C LEU A 117 -7.91 5.26 -9.19
N GLY A 118 -7.75 3.96 -8.96
CA GLY A 118 -8.75 2.93 -9.23
C GLY A 118 -9.98 3.01 -8.31
N ASN A 119 -10.83 1.99 -8.42
CA ASN A 119 -12.10 1.93 -7.69
C ASN A 119 -12.00 1.25 -6.32
N GLY A 120 -10.92 0.51 -6.02
CA GLY A 120 -10.86 -0.32 -4.84
C GLY A 120 -11.88 -1.47 -4.88
N PRO A 121 -12.24 -2.07 -3.73
CA PRO A 121 -13.09 -3.25 -3.71
C PRO A 121 -14.50 -2.94 -4.23
N ASN A 122 -15.03 -3.83 -5.08
CA ASN A 122 -16.37 -3.73 -5.64
C ASN A 122 -17.45 -3.74 -4.55
N ARG A 123 -18.44 -2.86 -4.67
CA ARG A 123 -19.60 -2.75 -3.76
C ARG A 123 -20.85 -2.41 -4.55
N ILE A 124 -22.04 -2.62 -3.95
CA ILE A 124 -23.30 -2.20 -4.57
C ILE A 124 -23.24 -0.68 -4.83
N GLY A 125 -23.38 -0.28 -6.10
CA GLY A 125 -23.27 1.11 -6.55
C GLY A 125 -21.86 1.57 -6.95
N GLN A 126 -20.85 0.71 -6.81
CA GLN A 126 -19.48 0.93 -7.27
C GLN A 126 -18.91 -0.37 -7.83
N GLY A 127 -19.21 -0.66 -9.10
CA GLY A 127 -18.85 -1.91 -9.76
C GLY A 127 -17.72 -1.78 -10.79
N LEU A 128 -17.71 -2.77 -11.68
CA LEU A 128 -16.81 -2.94 -12.83
C LEU A 128 -16.81 -1.72 -13.78
N GLU A 129 -17.90 -0.97 -13.85
CA GLU A 129 -18.00 0.20 -14.74
C GLU A 129 -16.92 1.25 -14.45
N PHE A 130 -16.48 1.37 -13.21
CA PHE A 130 -15.40 2.28 -12.82
C PHE A 130 -14.02 1.70 -13.16
N ASP A 131 -13.86 0.38 -13.07
CA ASP A 131 -12.64 -0.30 -13.51
C ASP A 131 -12.42 -0.10 -15.01
N TYR A 132 -13.48 -0.27 -15.82
CA TYR A 132 -13.47 0.01 -17.26
C TYR A 132 -13.00 1.44 -17.56
N CYS A 133 -13.49 2.44 -16.83
CA CYS A 133 -13.07 3.83 -17.01
C CYS A 133 -11.59 4.04 -16.68
N CYS A 134 -11.09 3.39 -15.62
CA CYS A 134 -9.68 3.48 -15.22
C CYS A 134 -8.75 2.85 -16.25
N VAL A 135 -9.12 1.67 -16.79
CA VAL A 135 -8.38 0.99 -17.87
C VAL A 135 -8.26 1.88 -19.11
N HIS A 136 -9.38 2.47 -19.57
CA HIS A 136 -9.36 3.35 -20.73
C HIS A 136 -8.57 4.65 -20.48
N ALA A 137 -8.52 5.13 -19.25
CA ALA A 137 -7.67 6.26 -18.90
C ALA A 137 -6.18 5.92 -18.99
N ALA A 138 -5.78 4.72 -18.54
CA ALA A 138 -4.40 4.26 -18.66
C ALA A 138 -3.97 4.19 -20.12
N TYR A 139 -4.82 3.61 -20.99
CA TYR A 139 -4.57 3.57 -22.43
C TYR A 139 -4.46 4.97 -23.05
N ALA A 140 -5.37 5.89 -22.70
CA ALA A 140 -5.31 7.25 -23.23
C ALA A 140 -4.06 8.02 -22.78
N VAL A 141 -3.59 7.80 -21.54
CA VAL A 141 -2.34 8.37 -21.03
C VAL A 141 -1.14 7.81 -21.80
N ALA A 142 -1.10 6.50 -22.02
CA ALA A 142 -0.05 5.85 -22.80
C ALA A 142 -0.04 6.32 -24.28
N GLU A 143 -1.21 6.44 -24.91
CA GLU A 143 -1.35 6.98 -26.28
C GLU A 143 -0.87 8.44 -26.40
N ALA A 144 -0.93 9.21 -25.30
CA ALA A 144 -0.39 10.56 -25.23
C ALA A 144 1.14 10.60 -25.02
N GLY A 145 1.81 9.45 -24.94
CA GLY A 145 3.25 9.34 -24.70
C GLY A 145 3.67 9.62 -23.25
N LEU A 146 2.73 9.49 -22.31
CA LEU A 146 2.96 9.71 -20.88
C LEU A 146 3.03 8.36 -20.15
N THR A 147 3.79 8.29 -19.05
CA THR A 147 3.76 7.12 -18.16
C THR A 147 2.43 7.07 -17.41
N SER A 148 1.68 5.98 -17.61
CA SER A 148 0.47 5.67 -16.88
C SER A 148 0.80 4.95 -15.56
N VAL A 149 0.38 5.52 -14.44
CA VAL A 149 0.61 4.96 -13.10
C VAL A 149 -0.73 4.60 -12.47
N MET A 150 -1.07 3.31 -12.41
CA MET A 150 -2.30 2.82 -11.78
C MET A 150 -2.09 2.56 -10.29
N VAL A 151 -3.05 3.00 -9.46
CA VAL A 151 -3.12 2.65 -8.03
C VAL A 151 -4.47 2.00 -7.76
N ASN A 152 -4.48 0.72 -7.42
CA ASN A 152 -5.70 0.02 -7.07
C ASN A 152 -5.39 -1.21 -6.19
N CYS A 153 -6.37 -1.68 -5.41
CA CYS A 153 -6.20 -2.82 -4.50
C CYS A 153 -7.21 -3.94 -4.74
N ASN A 154 -7.95 -3.90 -5.85
CA ASN A 154 -8.97 -4.89 -6.15
C ASN A 154 -8.37 -6.04 -6.97
N PRO A 155 -8.26 -7.27 -6.45
CA PRO A 155 -7.64 -8.37 -7.18
C PRO A 155 -8.49 -8.91 -8.34
N GLU A 156 -9.75 -8.46 -8.46
CA GLU A 156 -10.70 -8.96 -9.47
C GLU A 156 -10.74 -8.11 -10.75
N THR A 157 -9.92 -7.06 -10.83
CA THR A 157 -10.04 -6.02 -11.86
C THR A 157 -8.99 -6.11 -12.96
N VAL A 158 -9.32 -5.57 -14.13
CA VAL A 158 -8.38 -5.46 -15.26
C VAL A 158 -7.40 -4.31 -15.04
N SER A 159 -7.80 -3.25 -14.32
CA SER A 159 -6.85 -2.19 -13.94
C SER A 159 -5.66 -2.70 -13.12
N THR A 160 -5.81 -3.81 -12.41
CA THR A 160 -4.73 -4.45 -11.64
C THR A 160 -3.98 -5.53 -12.42
N ASP A 161 -4.23 -5.65 -13.72
CA ASP A 161 -3.33 -6.36 -14.61
C ASP A 161 -2.09 -5.48 -14.87
N TYR A 162 -0.89 -6.05 -14.71
CA TYR A 162 0.36 -5.32 -14.89
C TYR A 162 0.59 -4.92 -16.36
N ASP A 163 -0.13 -5.52 -17.32
CA ASP A 163 -0.09 -5.15 -18.74
C ASP A 163 -0.95 -3.90 -19.06
N THR A 164 -1.80 -3.44 -18.14
CA THR A 164 -2.72 -2.32 -18.38
C THR A 164 -2.05 -0.94 -18.29
N SER A 165 -1.01 -0.81 -17.47
CA SER A 165 -0.34 0.46 -17.19
C SER A 165 1.16 0.27 -17.06
N ASP A 166 1.93 1.32 -17.36
CA ASP A 166 3.40 1.29 -17.27
C ASP A 166 3.90 1.04 -15.85
N ARG A 167 3.09 1.40 -14.84
CA ARG A 167 3.34 1.13 -13.43
C ARG A 167 2.05 0.86 -12.67
N LEU A 168 1.99 -0.28 -11.97
CA LEU A 168 0.88 -0.66 -11.11
C LEU A 168 1.35 -0.71 -9.65
N TYR A 169 0.75 0.11 -8.80
CA TYR A 169 0.83 0.00 -7.34
C TYR A 169 -0.40 -0.73 -6.80
N PHE A 170 -0.20 -1.94 -6.28
CA PHE A 170 -1.23 -2.71 -5.59
C PHE A 170 -1.41 -2.24 -4.15
N GLU A 171 -1.87 -1.01 -4.01
CA GLU A 171 -1.90 -0.31 -2.73
C GLU A 171 -3.32 0.08 -2.32
N PRO A 172 -3.61 0.13 -1.01
CA PRO A 172 -4.87 0.65 -0.53
C PRO A 172 -5.10 2.10 -1.01
N LEU A 173 -6.34 2.43 -1.34
CA LEU A 173 -6.73 3.80 -1.69
C LEU A 173 -7.03 4.63 -0.43
N THR A 174 -6.03 4.77 0.44
CA THR A 174 -6.07 5.71 1.56
C THR A 174 -5.26 6.96 1.26
N LEU A 175 -5.53 8.05 1.99
CA LEU A 175 -4.76 9.29 1.82
C LEU A 175 -3.27 9.07 2.11
N GLU A 176 -2.94 8.26 3.11
CA GLU A 176 -1.55 7.97 3.48
C GLU A 176 -0.82 7.25 2.34
N ASP A 177 -1.40 6.16 1.84
CA ASP A 177 -0.77 5.34 0.82
C ASP A 177 -0.64 6.11 -0.52
N VAL A 178 -1.69 6.85 -0.91
CA VAL A 178 -1.68 7.67 -2.13
C VAL A 178 -0.66 8.80 -2.04
N LEU A 179 -0.54 9.50 -0.90
CA LEU A 179 0.47 10.57 -0.75
C LEU A 179 1.90 10.03 -0.81
N ASN A 180 2.15 8.85 -0.25
CA ASN A 180 3.46 8.20 -0.37
C ASN A 180 3.80 7.89 -1.84
N ILE A 181 2.82 7.40 -2.63
CA ILE A 181 3.02 7.15 -4.06
C ILE A 181 3.25 8.47 -4.81
N VAL A 182 2.48 9.51 -4.50
CA VAL A 182 2.65 10.85 -5.12
C VAL A 182 4.03 11.42 -4.85
N ASP A 183 4.52 11.37 -3.61
CA ASP A 183 5.86 11.82 -3.25
C ASP A 183 6.94 11.00 -3.97
N ARG A 184 6.76 9.67 -4.03
CA ARG A 184 7.67 8.76 -4.74
C ARG A 184 7.71 9.00 -6.24
N GLU A 185 6.57 9.23 -6.87
CA GLU A 185 6.45 9.50 -8.29
C GLU A 185 7.03 10.88 -8.63
N ARG A 186 6.78 11.91 -7.81
CA ARG A 186 7.45 13.21 -7.98
C ARG A 186 8.97 13.12 -7.87
N ALA A 187 9.48 12.27 -6.98
CA ALA A 187 10.92 12.05 -6.84
C ALA A 187 11.55 11.35 -8.07
N ALA A 188 10.79 10.53 -8.79
CA ALA A 188 11.28 9.86 -10.00
C ALA A 188 11.21 10.72 -11.28
N GLY A 189 10.60 11.91 -11.23
CA GLY A 189 10.40 12.80 -12.40
C GLY A 189 9.06 13.55 -12.39
N ASP A 190 8.69 14.14 -13.53
CA ASP A 190 7.60 15.11 -13.60
C ASP A 190 6.20 14.46 -13.55
N LEU A 191 5.51 14.66 -12.42
CA LEU A 191 4.12 14.25 -12.21
C LEU A 191 3.16 15.38 -12.63
N LEU A 192 2.45 15.17 -13.73
CA LEU A 192 1.51 16.16 -14.29
C LEU A 192 0.23 16.29 -13.48
N GLY A 193 -0.21 15.22 -12.83
CA GLY A 193 -1.42 15.23 -12.02
C GLY A 193 -1.96 13.85 -11.71
N LEU A 194 -3.14 13.86 -11.07
CA LEU A 194 -3.87 12.67 -10.67
C LEU A 194 -5.27 12.69 -11.31
N ILE A 195 -5.68 11.56 -11.88
CA ILE A 195 -7.05 11.29 -12.32
C ILE A 195 -7.77 10.56 -11.19
N VAL A 196 -8.75 11.24 -10.59
CA VAL A 196 -9.50 10.77 -9.41
C VAL A 196 -10.99 10.55 -9.69
N GLN A 197 -11.45 10.93 -10.89
CA GLN A 197 -12.86 10.96 -11.25
C GLN A 197 -13.38 9.62 -11.77
N TYR A 198 -12.50 8.73 -12.21
CA TYR A 198 -12.88 7.50 -12.92
C TYR A 198 -13.02 6.28 -12.01
N GLY A 199 -12.37 6.26 -10.84
CA GLY A 199 -12.52 5.17 -9.86
C GLY A 199 -13.77 5.28 -8.97
N GLY A 200 -14.70 6.19 -9.25
CA GLY A 200 -15.92 6.35 -8.47
C GLY A 200 -15.70 7.02 -7.11
N GLN A 201 -16.47 6.64 -6.09
CA GLN A 201 -16.55 7.40 -4.84
C GLN A 201 -15.27 7.32 -4.01
N THR A 202 -14.56 6.19 -4.04
CA THR A 202 -13.31 5.99 -3.27
C THR A 202 -12.28 7.09 -3.54
N PRO A 203 -11.80 7.30 -4.79
CA PRO A 203 -10.84 8.36 -5.07
C PRO A 203 -11.44 9.76 -5.00
N LEU A 204 -12.73 9.95 -5.34
CA LEU A 204 -13.40 11.25 -5.22
C LEU A 204 -13.39 11.79 -3.78
N ASN A 205 -13.53 10.91 -2.79
CA ASN A 205 -13.44 11.29 -1.38
C ASN A 205 -12.05 11.75 -0.95
N LEU A 206 -11.00 11.31 -1.66
CA LEU A 206 -9.62 11.72 -1.38
C LEU A 206 -9.28 13.07 -2.03
N ALA A 207 -9.99 13.48 -3.08
CA ALA A 207 -9.65 14.64 -3.90
C ALA A 207 -9.50 15.97 -3.13
N ASN A 208 -10.27 16.18 -2.05
CA ASN A 208 -10.14 17.40 -1.24
C ASN A 208 -8.89 17.43 -0.35
N ALA A 209 -8.28 16.26 -0.10
CA ALA A 209 -7.15 16.12 0.79
C ALA A 209 -5.81 15.92 0.03
N LEU A 210 -5.87 15.72 -1.29
CA LEU A 210 -4.74 15.59 -2.22
C LEU A 210 -4.40 16.95 -2.84
#